data_AF-A0A1J6IIC5-F1
#
_entry.id   AF-A0A1J6IIC5-F1
#
_cell.length_a   1.000
_cell.length_b   1.000
_cell.length_c   1.000
_cell.angle_alpha   90.00
_cell.angle_beta   90.00
_cell.angle_gamma   90.00
#
_symmetry.space_group_name_H-M   'P 1'
#
loop_
_entity.id
_entity.type
_entity.pdbx_description
1 polymer ?
#
loop_
_entity_poly.entity_id
_entity_poly.type
_entity_poly.pdbx_seq_one_letter_code
_entity_poly.pdbx_strand_id
1 'polypeptide(L)'
;MDNQEASEAINALSLKDSSSKPPISTSQIMNNQEGSEAIDALSLKASSSDTSIATSQMSVEERFKIIRNIGEECIQEDELMDMLAKKPQPICYDGFEPSGRMHIAQGVLKALNVNKLTSAGCKVKIWIADWFAQLNNKMGGDLKKIEVVGEYLIELWKSVGMNLEGGQVEFLWSSKEINSRAHEYWPLVMDIARRNKLPRIKNSLSSAKRISQLLLTCFFFILRCCQIMGRSEQDELTAAQIFYPCMQCADIFFLKADICQLGMDH
;
A
#
# COMPACT_ATOMS: atom_id res chain seq x y z
N MET A 1 33.62 -11.32 -11.91
CA MET A 1 32.58 -12.05 -12.66
C MET A 1 31.33 -11.21 -12.78
N ASP A 2 31.11 -10.42 -13.80
CA ASP A 2 32.01 -9.61 -14.64
C ASP A 2 31.16 -8.47 -15.17
N ASN A 3 31.74 -7.28 -15.16
CA ASN A 3 31.09 -6.01 -15.46
C ASN A 3 31.18 -5.70 -16.96
N GLN A 4 30.88 -6.70 -17.80
CA GLN A 4 31.18 -6.67 -19.24
C GLN A 4 29.99 -7.00 -20.15
N GLU A 5 28.83 -7.41 -19.63
CA GLU A 5 27.60 -7.63 -20.42
C GLU A 5 26.67 -6.41 -20.51
N ALA A 6 26.95 -5.32 -19.78
CA ALA A 6 26.11 -4.12 -19.81
C ALA A 6 26.46 -3.12 -20.93
N SER A 7 27.58 -3.31 -21.65
CA SER A 7 28.07 -2.34 -22.64
C SER A 7 27.65 -2.63 -24.09
N GLU A 8 27.03 -3.77 -24.37
CA GLU A 8 26.68 -4.15 -25.76
C GLU A 8 25.22 -3.86 -26.14
N ALA A 9 24.35 -3.49 -25.19
CA ALA A 9 22.95 -3.17 -25.49
C ALA A 9 22.71 -1.72 -25.97
N ILE A 10 23.70 -0.82 -25.89
CA ILE A 10 23.54 0.61 -26.18
C ILE A 10 23.87 0.97 -27.64
N ASN A 11 24.56 0.11 -28.39
CA ASN A 11 24.98 0.40 -29.77
C ASN A 11 24.01 -0.06 -30.87
N ALA A 12 22.83 -0.58 -30.54
CA ALA A 12 21.89 -1.14 -31.53
C ALA A 12 20.68 -0.24 -31.89
N LEU A 13 20.57 0.99 -31.35
CA LEU A 13 19.39 1.85 -31.56
C LEU A 13 19.67 3.19 -32.25
N SER A 14 20.88 3.40 -32.76
CA SER A 14 21.22 4.61 -33.51
C SER A 14 21.73 4.21 -34.88
N LEU A 15 20.82 4.14 -35.87
CA LEU A 15 21.05 4.34 -37.31
C LEU A 15 19.84 3.80 -38.10
N LYS A 16 18.90 4.70 -38.44
CA LYS A 16 18.19 4.79 -39.73
C LYS A 16 17.03 5.77 -39.58
N ASP A 17 17.27 7.02 -39.92
CA ASP A 17 16.31 7.78 -40.71
C ASP A 17 16.99 8.96 -41.41
N SER A 18 17.10 8.89 -42.74
CA SER A 18 17.50 10.03 -43.55
C SER A 18 16.93 9.96 -44.97
N SER A 19 16.27 11.07 -45.36
CA SER A 19 15.92 11.54 -46.71
C SER A 19 14.71 10.86 -47.38
N SER A 20 13.61 11.54 -47.71
CA SER A 20 13.51 12.69 -48.62
C SER A 20 12.09 13.33 -48.63
N LYS A 21 12.02 14.63 -48.98
CA LYS A 21 10.86 15.56 -49.13
C LYS A 21 10.92 16.10 -50.58
N PRO A 22 10.03 16.98 -51.15
CA PRO A 22 8.71 17.58 -50.77
C PRO A 22 7.74 17.65 -52.02
N PRO A 23 6.80 18.61 -52.27
CA PRO A 23 6.20 19.68 -51.45
C PRO A 23 4.65 19.81 -51.50
N ILE A 24 4.14 20.67 -50.63
CA ILE A 24 2.77 21.19 -50.55
C ILE A 24 2.63 22.44 -51.44
N SER A 25 1.47 22.64 -52.09
CA SER A 25 1.00 23.95 -52.57
C SER A 25 -0.49 24.14 -52.27
N THR A 26 -0.80 25.38 -51.93
CA THR A 26 -2.01 25.94 -51.34
C THR A 26 -3.18 26.10 -52.32
N SER A 27 -4.40 26.13 -51.77
CA SER A 27 -5.55 26.99 -52.12
C SER A 27 -6.83 26.31 -52.64
N GLN A 28 -7.95 26.88 -52.17
CA GLN A 28 -9.32 26.91 -52.71
C GLN A 28 -10.41 26.23 -51.88
N ILE A 29 -11.01 27.11 -51.06
CA ILE A 29 -12.42 27.20 -50.66
C ILE A 29 -13.32 27.10 -51.90
N MET A 30 -14.38 26.26 -51.86
CA MET A 30 -15.78 26.58 -52.22
C MET A 30 -16.64 25.30 -52.43
N ASN A 31 -17.80 25.31 -51.77
CA ASN A 31 -19.14 24.80 -52.14
C ASN A 31 -19.38 23.38 -52.71
N ASN A 32 -20.32 22.68 -52.06
CA ASN A 32 -21.53 22.00 -52.59
C ASN A 32 -22.06 21.10 -51.43
N GLN A 33 -23.18 21.37 -50.73
CA GLN A 33 -24.60 21.33 -51.15
C GLN A 33 -24.92 20.22 -52.16
N GLU A 34 -25.37 19.07 -51.64
CA GLU A 34 -26.65 18.42 -51.94
C GLU A 34 -26.75 17.06 -51.20
N GLY A 35 -27.93 16.73 -50.66
CA GLY A 35 -28.19 15.45 -50.00
C GLY A 35 -29.09 15.54 -48.76
N SER A 36 -30.18 16.29 -48.86
CA SER A 36 -31.31 16.25 -47.92
C SER A 36 -32.14 15.00 -48.18
N GLU A 37 -32.33 14.14 -47.17
CA GLU A 37 -33.59 13.42 -46.91
C GLU A 37 -33.47 12.59 -45.62
N ALA A 38 -34.14 13.05 -44.56
CA ALA A 38 -34.74 12.29 -43.45
C ALA A 38 -34.80 13.15 -42.18
N ILE A 39 -35.67 14.16 -42.20
CA ILE A 39 -36.28 14.71 -40.98
C ILE A 39 -37.77 14.37 -41.06
N ASP A 40 -38.26 13.45 -40.24
CA ASP A 40 -39.40 13.75 -39.37
C ASP A 40 -39.69 12.62 -38.37
N ALA A 41 -40.38 13.02 -37.31
CA ALA A 41 -41.22 12.18 -36.44
C ALA A 41 -40.53 11.40 -35.29
N LEU A 42 -40.23 12.08 -34.17
CA LEU A 42 -41.15 12.21 -33.01
C LEU A 42 -40.39 12.71 -31.78
N SER A 43 -40.57 14.00 -31.49
CA SER A 43 -40.40 14.57 -30.16
C SER A 43 -41.53 14.09 -29.25
N LEU A 44 -41.26 13.77 -27.97
CA LEU A 44 -42.15 14.09 -26.85
C LEU A 44 -41.44 13.90 -25.49
N LYS A 45 -41.27 15.08 -24.84
CA LYS A 45 -41.34 15.39 -23.41
C LYS A 45 -40.18 15.04 -22.46
N ALA A 46 -39.50 16.13 -22.10
CA ALA A 46 -38.86 16.34 -20.81
C ALA A 46 -39.83 16.07 -19.64
N SER A 47 -39.30 15.39 -18.62
CA SER A 47 -39.78 15.47 -17.24
C SER A 47 -38.59 15.74 -16.34
N SER A 48 -38.67 16.88 -15.66
CA SER A 48 -37.84 17.31 -14.56
C SER A 48 -37.79 16.29 -13.42
N SER A 49 -36.60 15.95 -12.95
CA SER A 49 -36.38 15.46 -11.58
C SER A 49 -34.93 15.70 -11.16
N ASP A 50 -34.78 16.59 -10.19
CA ASP A 50 -33.68 16.77 -9.24
C ASP A 50 -32.37 16.00 -9.52
N THR A 51 -31.37 16.72 -10.04
CA THR A 51 -29.98 16.31 -9.85
C THR A 51 -29.54 16.70 -8.44
N SER A 52 -30.07 15.98 -7.45
CA SER A 52 -29.35 15.83 -6.19
C SER A 52 -28.16 14.92 -6.47
N ILE A 53 -26.96 15.41 -6.16
CA ILE A 53 -25.73 14.62 -6.23
C ILE A 53 -25.88 13.50 -5.21
N ALA A 54 -26.36 12.34 -5.67
CA ALA A 54 -26.31 11.12 -4.90
C ALA A 54 -24.86 10.67 -4.86
N THR A 55 -24.13 11.03 -3.81
CA THR A 55 -22.99 10.23 -3.37
C THR A 55 -23.56 8.85 -3.04
N SER A 56 -23.47 7.92 -3.98
CA SER A 56 -23.90 6.53 -3.80
C SER A 56 -23.15 5.93 -2.62
N GLN A 57 -23.83 5.89 -1.48
CA GLN A 57 -23.29 5.30 -0.26
C GLN A 57 -23.27 3.79 -0.49
N MET A 58 -22.09 3.26 -0.83
CA MET A 58 -21.90 1.83 -1.09
C MET A 58 -22.39 1.00 0.09
N SER A 59 -23.07 -0.12 -0.20
CA SER A 59 -23.55 -1.02 0.86
C SER A 59 -22.38 -1.66 1.60
N VAL A 60 -22.63 -2.15 2.83
CA VAL A 60 -21.61 -2.84 3.63
C VAL A 60 -21.08 -4.07 2.88
N GLU A 61 -21.96 -4.80 2.20
CA GLU A 61 -21.63 -5.98 1.40
C GLU A 61 -20.74 -5.62 0.20
N GLU A 62 -20.99 -4.49 -0.46
CA GLU A 62 -20.16 -4.02 -1.57
C GLU A 62 -18.77 -3.61 -1.08
N ARG A 63 -18.70 -2.88 0.04
CA ARG A 63 -17.44 -2.52 0.70
C ARG A 63 -16.65 -3.76 1.10
N PHE A 64 -17.31 -4.74 1.71
CA PHE A 64 -16.72 -6.02 2.09
C PHE A 64 -16.13 -6.74 0.88
N LYS A 65 -16.87 -6.88 -0.23
CA LYS A 65 -16.39 -7.53 -1.45
C LYS A 65 -15.14 -6.86 -2.02
N ILE A 66 -15.10 -5.52 -2.03
CA ILE A 66 -13.92 -4.78 -2.49
C ILE A 66 -12.71 -5.07 -1.61
N ILE A 67 -12.85 -4.93 -0.29
CA ILE A 67 -11.75 -5.09 0.66
C ILE A 67 -11.27 -6.54 0.68
N ARG A 68 -12.18 -7.51 0.68
CA ARG A 68 -11.86 -8.94 0.70
C ARG A 68 -11.07 -9.39 -0.53
N ASN A 69 -11.31 -8.78 -1.69
CA ASN A 69 -10.61 -9.07 -2.95
C ASN A 69 -9.19 -8.48 -3.03
N ILE A 70 -8.75 -7.74 -2.01
CA ILE A 70 -7.38 -7.22 -1.95
C ILE A 70 -6.41 -8.25 -1.37
N GLY A 71 -6.84 -8.98 -0.34
CA GLY A 71 -6.02 -9.97 0.36
C GLY A 71 -6.21 -11.37 -0.21
N GLU A 72 -5.13 -12.13 -0.26
CA GLU A 72 -5.19 -13.58 -0.50
C GLU A 72 -5.91 -14.26 0.67
N GLU A 73 -5.54 -13.90 1.90
CA GLU A 73 -6.15 -14.37 3.15
C GLU A 73 -6.84 -13.21 3.91
N CYS A 74 -7.91 -13.52 4.64
CA CYS A 74 -8.60 -12.60 5.54
C CYS A 74 -8.92 -13.31 6.86
N ILE A 75 -8.38 -12.79 7.97
CA ILE A 75 -8.53 -13.35 9.31
C ILE A 75 -9.19 -12.29 10.20
N GLN A 76 -10.47 -12.40 10.60
CA GLN A 76 -11.52 -13.28 10.08
C GLN A 76 -12.54 -12.47 9.25
N GLU A 77 -13.17 -13.12 8.26
CA GLU A 77 -14.12 -12.46 7.36
C GLU A 77 -15.35 -11.91 8.10
N ASP A 78 -15.89 -12.65 9.07
CA ASP A 78 -17.04 -12.21 9.88
C ASP A 78 -16.73 -10.93 10.66
N GLU A 79 -15.51 -10.82 11.19
CA GLU A 79 -15.05 -9.64 11.94
C GLU A 79 -14.88 -8.43 11.03
N LEU A 80 -14.39 -8.65 9.80
CA LEU A 80 -14.32 -7.59 8.79
C LEU A 80 -15.72 -7.07 8.46
N MET A 81 -16.69 -7.96 8.24
CA MET A 81 -18.08 -7.57 7.94
C MET A 81 -18.71 -6.79 9.11
N ASP A 82 -18.57 -7.30 10.33
CA ASP A 82 -19.05 -6.66 11.55
C ASP A 82 -18.43 -5.28 11.79
N MET A 83 -17.12 -5.16 11.53
CA MET A 83 -16.38 -3.92 11.68
C MET A 83 -16.84 -2.88 10.66
N LEU A 84 -17.03 -3.27 9.40
CA LEU A 84 -17.52 -2.38 8.34
C LEU A 84 -18.95 -1.87 8.62
N ALA A 85 -19.77 -2.67 9.29
CA ALA A 85 -21.11 -2.27 9.72
C ALA A 85 -21.07 -1.27 10.89
N LYS A 86 -20.12 -1.40 11.82
CA LYS A 86 -20.04 -0.59 13.05
C LYS A 86 -19.22 0.69 12.87
N LYS A 87 -18.20 0.67 12.01
CA LYS A 87 -17.25 1.77 11.83
C LYS A 87 -17.36 2.38 10.43
N PRO A 88 -17.91 3.61 10.30
CA PRO A 88 -18.08 4.25 8.99
C PRO A 88 -16.77 4.41 8.22
N GLN A 89 -15.71 4.83 8.92
CA GLN A 89 -14.38 5.06 8.34
C GLN A 89 -13.33 4.22 9.09
N PRO A 90 -13.11 2.96 8.66
CA PRO A 90 -12.06 2.12 9.22
C PRO A 90 -10.67 2.60 8.80
N ILE A 91 -9.69 2.35 9.66
CA ILE A 91 -8.28 2.68 9.45
C ILE A 91 -7.56 1.41 9.00
N CYS A 92 -7.12 1.43 7.75
CA CYS A 92 -6.17 0.45 7.23
C CYS A 92 -4.76 0.97 7.42
N TYR A 93 -3.82 0.10 7.79
CA TYR A 93 -2.40 0.44 7.72
C TYR A 93 -1.62 -0.61 6.94
N ASP A 94 -0.51 -0.15 6.38
CA ASP A 94 0.45 -0.97 5.66
C ASP A 94 1.86 -0.39 5.85
N GLY A 95 2.83 -1.26 6.10
CA GLY A 95 4.20 -0.88 6.48
C GLY A 95 5.22 -1.24 5.41
N PHE A 96 6.15 -0.31 5.15
CA PHE A 96 7.21 -0.49 4.16
C PHE A 96 8.57 -0.14 4.72
N GLU A 97 9.50 -1.09 4.65
CA GLU A 97 10.93 -0.83 4.87
C GLU A 97 11.54 -0.15 3.63
N PRO A 98 12.07 1.10 3.74
CA PRO A 98 12.79 1.73 2.65
C PRO A 98 14.15 1.04 2.45
N SER A 99 14.18 0.08 1.52
CA SER A 99 15.28 -0.87 1.38
C SER A 99 15.99 -0.85 0.03
N GLY A 100 15.50 -0.04 -0.92
CA GLY A 100 16.12 0.11 -2.24
C GLY A 100 15.11 0.50 -3.31
N ARG A 101 15.35 0.04 -4.55
CA ARG A 101 14.45 0.29 -5.68
C ARG A 101 13.14 -0.46 -5.48
N MET A 102 12.03 0.26 -5.66
CA MET A 102 10.68 -0.30 -5.64
C MET A 102 10.51 -1.30 -6.79
N HIS A 103 10.07 -2.53 -6.48
CA HIS A 103 9.61 -3.46 -7.51
C HIS A 103 8.18 -3.11 -7.95
N ILE A 104 7.78 -3.53 -9.17
CA ILE A 104 6.46 -3.21 -9.74
C ILE A 104 5.30 -3.56 -8.79
N ALA A 105 5.40 -4.68 -8.06
CA ALA A 105 4.40 -5.09 -7.08
C ALA A 105 4.27 -4.11 -5.90
N GLN A 106 5.38 -3.58 -5.38
CA GLN A 106 5.37 -2.63 -4.27
C GLN A 106 4.87 -1.24 -4.71
N GLY A 107 5.07 -0.87 -5.98
CA GLY A 107 4.60 0.40 -6.54
C GLY A 107 3.16 0.34 -7.03
N VAL A 108 2.91 -0.40 -8.10
CA VAL A 108 1.65 -0.39 -8.87
C VAL A 108 0.53 -1.13 -8.16
N LEU A 109 0.76 -2.39 -7.77
CA LEU A 109 -0.27 -3.18 -7.10
C LEU A 109 -0.68 -2.52 -5.77
N LYS A 110 0.29 -1.93 -5.07
CA LYS A 110 0.00 -1.21 -3.83
C LYS A 110 -0.88 0.01 -4.05
N ALA A 111 -0.54 0.88 -5.00
CA ALA A 111 -1.37 2.03 -5.32
C ALA A 111 -2.81 1.62 -5.70
N LEU A 112 -2.96 0.56 -6.49
CA LEU A 112 -4.28 0.01 -6.84
C LEU A 112 -5.06 -0.50 -5.62
N ASN A 113 -4.40 -1.21 -4.71
CA ASN A 113 -5.03 -1.74 -3.50
C ASN A 113 -5.41 -0.61 -2.53
N VAL A 114 -4.56 0.39 -2.35
CA VAL A 114 -4.85 1.59 -1.56
C VAL A 114 -6.06 2.32 -2.14
N ASN A 115 -6.10 2.51 -3.47
CA ASN A 115 -7.24 3.15 -4.14
C ASN A 115 -8.55 2.38 -3.94
N LYS A 116 -8.50 1.04 -3.96
CA LYS A 116 -9.66 0.20 -3.63
C LYS A 116 -10.12 0.41 -2.19
N LEU A 117 -9.19 0.42 -1.22
CA LEU A 117 -9.51 0.68 0.19
C LEU A 117 -10.14 2.05 0.40
N THR A 118 -9.58 3.09 -0.20
CA THR A 118 -10.12 4.46 -0.10
C THR A 118 -11.49 4.56 -0.77
N SER A 119 -11.69 3.89 -1.92
CA SER A 119 -13.00 3.84 -2.58
C SER A 119 -14.07 3.11 -1.74
N ALA A 120 -13.66 2.13 -0.93
CA ALA A 120 -14.51 1.46 0.06
C ALA A 120 -14.69 2.27 1.37
N GLY A 121 -14.25 3.53 1.41
CA GLY A 121 -14.42 4.42 2.55
C GLY A 121 -13.42 4.21 3.70
N CYS A 122 -12.29 3.53 3.44
CA CYS A 122 -11.24 3.38 4.44
C CYS A 122 -10.32 4.60 4.46
N LYS A 123 -9.82 4.95 5.64
CA LYS A 123 -8.65 5.79 5.80
C LYS A 123 -7.41 4.89 5.76
N VAL A 124 -6.41 5.23 4.95
CA VAL A 124 -5.20 4.42 4.79
C VAL A 124 -3.99 5.14 5.36
N LYS A 125 -3.24 4.47 6.22
CA LYS A 125 -1.97 4.94 6.75
C LYS A 125 -0.83 4.12 6.14
N ILE A 126 0.00 4.78 5.35
CA ILE A 126 1.23 4.20 4.82
C ILE A 126 2.36 4.49 5.80
N TRP A 127 2.83 3.44 6.46
CA TRP A 127 3.86 3.49 7.48
C TRP A 127 5.25 3.31 6.85
N ILE A 128 6.00 4.41 6.75
CA ILE A 128 7.37 4.43 6.27
C ILE A 128 8.27 3.99 7.44
N ALA A 129 8.62 2.71 7.42
CA ALA A 129 9.26 2.00 8.52
C ALA A 129 10.80 2.20 8.49
N ASP A 130 11.23 3.44 8.64
CA ASP A 130 12.64 3.86 8.57
C ASP A 130 13.51 3.28 9.71
N TRP A 131 13.03 3.29 10.95
CA TRP A 131 13.71 2.59 12.05
C TRP A 131 13.74 1.08 11.86
N PHE A 132 12.68 0.49 11.30
CA PHE A 132 12.63 -0.94 11.00
C PHE A 132 13.65 -1.31 9.91
N ALA A 133 13.74 -0.52 8.85
CA ALA A 133 14.78 -0.67 7.83
C ALA A 133 16.19 -0.54 8.43
N GLN A 134 16.41 0.38 9.37
CA GLN A 134 17.68 0.49 10.08
C GLN A 134 17.96 -0.75 10.94
N LEU A 135 16.99 -1.23 11.72
CA LEU A 135 17.11 -2.43 12.55
C LEU A 135 17.41 -3.69 11.72
N ASN A 136 16.87 -3.75 10.50
CA ASN A 136 17.13 -4.81 9.54
C ASN A 136 18.38 -4.56 8.66
N ASN A 137 19.21 -3.58 9.03
CA ASN A 137 20.46 -3.20 8.36
C ASN A 137 20.31 -2.89 6.85
N LYS A 138 19.13 -2.41 6.43
CA LYS A 138 18.90 -1.95 5.05
C LYS A 138 19.73 -0.70 4.80
N MET A 139 20.21 -0.53 3.55
CA MET A 139 21.09 0.59 3.17
C MET A 139 22.36 0.71 4.05
N GLY A 140 22.80 -0.40 4.66
CA GLY A 140 23.92 -0.43 5.60
C GLY A 140 23.61 0.21 6.96
N GLY A 141 22.34 0.34 7.34
CA GLY A 141 21.89 0.97 8.59
C GLY A 141 21.96 2.50 8.60
N ASP A 142 22.21 3.12 7.44
CA ASP A 142 22.33 4.57 7.27
C ASP A 142 20.94 5.22 7.14
N LEU A 143 20.45 5.81 8.23
CA LEU A 143 19.13 6.46 8.27
C LEU A 143 18.96 7.55 7.21
N LYS A 144 20.02 8.30 6.86
CA LYS A 144 19.89 9.36 5.85
C LYS A 144 19.59 8.77 4.48
N LYS A 145 20.21 7.63 4.15
CA LYS A 145 19.91 6.91 2.90
C LYS A 145 18.52 6.31 2.94
N ILE A 146 18.11 5.75 4.07
CA ILE A 146 16.76 5.19 4.27
C ILE A 146 15.70 6.28 4.10
N GLU A 147 15.91 7.48 4.65
CA GLU A 147 15.01 8.63 4.46
C GLU A 147 14.91 9.02 2.99
N VAL A 148 16.03 9.16 2.28
CA VAL A 148 16.01 9.47 0.83
C VAL A 148 15.26 8.40 0.03
N VAL A 149 15.42 7.12 0.38
CA VAL A 149 14.66 6.03 -0.27
C VAL A 149 13.17 6.15 0.06
N GLY A 150 12.80 6.44 1.31
CA GLY A 150 11.40 6.59 1.71
C GLY A 150 10.71 7.74 0.99
N GLU A 151 11.38 8.88 0.81
CA GLU A 151 10.89 10.00 0.00
C GLU A 151 10.68 9.59 -1.46
N TYR A 152 11.65 8.85 -2.02
CA TYR A 152 11.52 8.28 -3.36
C TYR A 152 10.30 7.35 -3.50
N LEU A 153 10.02 6.50 -2.52
CA LEU A 153 8.83 5.62 -2.55
C LEU A 153 7.53 6.42 -2.52
N ILE A 154 7.46 7.47 -1.70
CA ILE A 154 6.30 8.37 -1.61
C ILE A 154 6.03 9.05 -2.95
N GLU A 155 7.07 9.60 -3.58
CA GLU A 155 6.93 10.26 -4.89
C GLU A 155 6.53 9.27 -6.00
N LEU A 156 6.99 8.01 -5.92
CA LEU A 156 6.58 6.97 -6.86
C LEU A 156 5.10 6.65 -6.71
N TRP A 157 4.60 6.43 -5.49
CA TRP A 157 3.19 6.14 -5.26
C TRP A 157 2.27 7.28 -5.72
N LYS A 158 2.68 8.54 -5.50
CA LYS A 158 2.00 9.72 -6.05
C LYS A 158 1.94 9.66 -7.57
N SER A 159 3.08 9.39 -8.21
CA SER A 159 3.22 9.39 -9.68
C SER A 159 2.44 8.25 -10.36
N VAL A 160 2.28 7.12 -9.68
CA VAL A 160 1.52 5.95 -10.18
C VAL A 160 0.00 6.15 -10.07
N GLY A 161 -0.45 7.24 -9.44
CA GLY A 161 -1.88 7.56 -9.32
C GLY A 161 -2.51 7.02 -8.05
N MET A 162 -1.76 6.93 -6.95
CA MET A 162 -2.36 6.74 -5.63
C MET A 162 -3.24 7.96 -5.31
N ASN A 163 -4.50 7.72 -4.98
CA ASN A 163 -5.47 8.78 -4.75
C ASN A 163 -5.24 9.41 -3.37
N LEU A 164 -4.63 10.60 -3.38
CA LEU A 164 -4.42 11.41 -2.18
C LEU A 164 -5.52 12.47 -1.97
N GLU A 165 -6.49 12.55 -2.88
CA GLU A 165 -7.59 13.51 -2.78
C GLU A 165 -8.47 13.20 -1.56
N GLY A 166 -8.99 14.25 -0.92
CA GLY A 166 -9.83 14.10 0.27
C GLY A 166 -9.09 13.67 1.54
N GLY A 167 -7.76 13.58 1.52
CA GLY A 167 -6.95 13.32 2.72
C GLY A 167 -7.16 11.94 3.35
N GLN A 168 -7.61 10.96 2.55
CA GLN A 168 -7.86 9.61 3.01
C GLN A 168 -6.59 8.78 3.17
N VAL A 169 -5.49 9.18 2.53
CA VAL A 169 -4.18 8.52 2.63
C VAL A 169 -3.20 9.41 3.41
N GLU A 170 -2.57 8.85 4.42
CA GLU A 170 -1.55 9.52 5.25
C GLU A 170 -0.21 8.77 5.16
N PHE A 171 0.86 9.48 4.83
CA PHE A 171 2.22 8.95 4.93
C PHE A 171 2.82 9.30 6.28
N LEU A 172 3.18 8.30 7.07
CA LEU A 172 3.65 8.43 8.42
C LEU A 172 5.04 7.81 8.54
N TRP A 173 6.00 8.55 9.09
CA TRP A 173 7.37 8.08 9.30
C TRP A 173 7.51 7.47 10.68
N SER A 174 8.04 6.25 10.76
CA SER A 174 8.09 5.52 12.04
C SER A 174 8.91 6.26 13.09
N SER A 175 10.10 6.74 12.72
CA SER A 175 10.95 7.52 13.62
C SER A 175 10.25 8.79 14.12
N LYS A 176 9.56 9.54 13.26
CA LYS A 176 8.92 10.81 13.61
C LYS A 176 7.72 10.59 14.53
N GLU A 177 6.85 9.65 14.18
CA GLU A 177 5.65 9.35 14.94
C GLU A 177 5.97 8.71 16.30
N ILE A 178 6.93 7.78 16.34
CA ILE A 178 7.33 7.17 17.60
C ILE A 178 8.01 8.21 18.51
N ASN A 179 8.87 9.09 17.98
CA ASN A 179 9.50 10.12 18.80
C ASN A 179 8.48 11.14 19.33
N SER A 180 7.49 11.55 18.53
CA SER A 180 6.49 12.54 18.95
C SER A 180 5.60 12.03 20.08
N ARG A 181 5.33 10.72 20.13
CA ARG A 181 4.51 10.05 21.16
C ARG A 181 5.24 8.89 21.82
N ALA A 182 6.51 9.09 22.13
CA ALA A 182 7.39 8.05 22.70
C ALA A 182 6.86 7.48 24.02
N HIS A 183 6.22 8.33 24.83
CA HIS A 183 5.61 7.96 26.10
C HIS A 183 4.39 7.04 25.96
N GLU A 184 3.75 7.01 24.79
CA GLU A 184 2.66 6.07 24.47
C GLU A 184 3.23 4.78 23.87
N TYR A 185 4.21 4.92 22.96
CA TYR A 185 4.71 3.82 22.14
C TYR A 185 5.56 2.81 22.93
N TRP A 186 6.60 3.26 23.63
CA TRP A 186 7.53 2.34 24.28
C TRP A 186 6.91 1.51 25.41
N PRO A 187 5.96 2.02 26.22
CA PRO A 187 5.21 1.17 27.13
C PRO A 187 4.44 0.04 26.44
N LEU A 188 3.86 0.28 25.25
CA LEU A 188 3.20 -0.78 24.47
C LEU A 188 4.20 -1.85 24.04
N VAL A 189 5.35 -1.46 23.48
CA VAL A 189 6.43 -2.37 23.08
C VAL A 189 6.88 -3.23 24.27
N MET A 190 7.10 -2.61 25.42
CA MET A 190 7.53 -3.31 26.63
C MET A 190 6.45 -4.22 27.20
N ASP A 191 5.17 -3.83 27.14
CA ASP A 191 4.06 -4.68 27.58
C ASP A 191 3.92 -5.93 26.68
N ILE A 192 4.05 -5.76 25.37
CA ILE A 192 4.09 -6.86 24.40
C ILE A 192 5.27 -7.79 24.69
N ALA A 193 6.46 -7.24 24.91
CA ALA A 193 7.65 -8.02 25.20
C ALA A 193 7.51 -8.84 26.49
N ARG A 194 6.96 -8.25 27.57
CA ARG A 194 6.77 -8.93 28.86
C ARG A 194 5.75 -10.07 28.80
N ARG A 195 4.76 -9.98 27.92
CA ARG A 195 3.69 -10.99 27.78
C ARG A 195 4.07 -12.16 26.88
N ASN A 196 5.23 -12.09 26.22
CA ASN A 196 5.70 -13.11 25.28
C ASN A 196 7.01 -13.75 25.74
N LYS A 197 7.09 -15.07 25.64
CA LYS A 197 8.32 -15.82 25.96
C LYS A 197 9.29 -15.72 24.78
N LEU A 198 10.60 -15.72 25.04
CA LEU A 198 11.62 -15.67 23.99
C LEU A 198 11.47 -16.77 22.92
N PRO A 199 11.20 -18.05 23.25
CA PRO A 199 10.94 -19.06 22.21
C PRO A 199 9.71 -18.76 21.37
N ARG A 200 8.76 -17.96 21.85
CA ARG A 200 7.56 -17.55 21.10
C ARG A 200 7.86 -16.40 20.12
N ILE A 201 8.89 -15.60 20.41
CA ILE A 201 9.42 -14.54 19.54
C ILE A 201 10.44 -15.13 18.55
N LYS A 202 11.11 -16.22 18.93
CA LYS A 202 12.16 -16.90 18.13
C LYS A 202 11.65 -18.05 17.26
N ASN A 203 10.77 -18.91 17.79
CA ASN A 203 10.35 -20.16 17.16
C ASN A 203 8.89 -20.06 16.74
N SER A 204 8.62 -20.34 15.47
CA SER A 204 7.28 -20.22 14.94
C SER A 204 6.96 -21.27 13.92
N LEU A 205 6.83 -22.47 14.44
CA LEU A 205 5.99 -23.51 13.86
C LEU A 205 5.59 -24.46 14.98
N SER A 206 4.58 -24.08 15.78
CA SER A 206 3.56 -25.01 16.26
C SER A 206 2.61 -24.36 17.27
N SER A 207 1.32 -24.44 16.94
CA SER A 207 0.17 -24.38 17.86
C SER A 207 -0.18 -23.01 18.45
N ALA A 208 -1.02 -22.28 17.71
CA ALA A 208 -1.80 -21.15 18.21
C ALA A 208 -3.28 -21.56 18.37
N LYS A 209 -3.72 -21.93 19.57
CA LYS A 209 -5.15 -22.05 19.91
C LYS A 209 -5.48 -21.21 21.15
N ARG A 210 -6.49 -20.34 20.99
CA ARG A 210 -7.22 -19.55 22.00
C ARG A 210 -6.43 -18.47 22.76
N ILE A 211 -6.33 -17.29 22.14
CA ILE A 211 -6.21 -15.99 22.84
C ILE A 211 -7.14 -15.01 22.12
N SER A 212 -7.69 -14.01 22.84
CA SER A 212 -8.49 -12.90 22.32
C SER A 212 -7.96 -12.36 20.97
N GLN A 213 -8.86 -12.03 20.04
CA GLN A 213 -8.56 -11.95 18.60
C GLN A 213 -7.64 -10.80 18.15
N LEU A 214 -7.68 -9.63 18.81
CA LEU A 214 -6.71 -8.56 18.53
C LEU A 214 -5.29 -8.96 18.96
N LEU A 215 -5.21 -9.82 19.99
CA LEU A 215 -4.01 -10.52 20.39
C LEU A 215 -3.66 -11.65 19.40
N LEU A 216 -4.61 -12.20 18.63
CA LEU A 216 -4.37 -13.24 17.62
C LEU A 216 -3.68 -12.68 16.38
N THR A 217 -4.06 -11.50 15.90
CA THR A 217 -3.37 -10.81 14.79
C THR A 217 -1.95 -10.46 15.20
N CYS A 218 -1.76 -9.85 16.38
CA CYS A 218 -0.44 -9.62 16.97
C CYS A 218 0.34 -10.91 17.28
N PHE A 219 -0.36 -12.00 17.59
CA PHE A 219 0.26 -13.29 17.87
C PHE A 219 0.74 -13.96 16.60
N PHE A 220 0.00 -13.93 15.49
CA PHE A 220 0.51 -14.36 14.18
C PHE A 220 1.71 -13.51 13.74
N PHE A 221 1.68 -12.21 14.04
CA PHE A 221 2.75 -11.26 13.75
C PHE A 221 4.07 -11.56 14.49
N ILE A 222 3.98 -11.80 15.81
CA ILE A 222 5.14 -12.18 16.65
C ILE A 222 5.56 -13.64 16.40
N LEU A 223 4.69 -14.42 15.78
CA LEU A 223 5.04 -15.75 15.34
C LEU A 223 5.91 -15.64 14.06
N ARG A 224 5.61 -14.85 13.02
CA ARG A 224 6.39 -14.92 11.76
C ARG A 224 7.73 -14.14 11.71
N CYS A 225 8.31 -13.76 12.85
CA CYS A 225 9.36 -12.74 12.94
C CYS A 225 10.63 -12.98 12.10
N CYS A 226 11.18 -14.20 12.10
CA CYS A 226 12.38 -14.49 11.31
C CYS A 226 12.09 -14.34 9.81
N GLN A 227 10.94 -14.85 9.35
CA GLN A 227 10.53 -14.79 7.95
C GLN A 227 10.18 -13.36 7.51
N ILE A 228 9.52 -12.58 8.36
CA ILE A 228 9.21 -11.16 8.12
C ILE A 228 10.48 -10.35 7.79
N MET A 229 11.58 -10.62 8.52
CA MET A 229 12.86 -9.95 8.29
C MET A 229 13.68 -10.60 7.16
N GLY A 230 13.19 -11.67 6.52
CA GLY A 230 13.90 -12.43 5.49
C GLY A 230 15.03 -13.33 6.01
N ARG A 231 14.90 -13.88 7.24
CA ARG A 231 15.92 -14.69 7.93
C ARG A 231 15.41 -16.07 8.38
N SER A 232 16.33 -16.97 8.71
CA SER A 232 16.02 -18.34 9.17
C SER A 232 15.94 -18.44 10.70
N GLU A 233 15.25 -19.47 11.21
CA GLU A 233 15.07 -19.69 12.66
C GLU A 233 16.36 -20.14 13.38
N GLN A 234 17.36 -20.62 12.63
CA GLN A 234 18.62 -21.14 13.16
C GLN A 234 19.70 -20.06 13.35
N ASP A 235 19.45 -18.83 12.89
CA ASP A 235 20.41 -17.74 12.97
C ASP A 235 20.50 -17.16 14.40
N GLU A 236 21.72 -16.78 14.82
CA GLU A 236 21.88 -16.02 16.07
C GLU A 236 21.25 -14.63 15.92
N LEU A 237 20.09 -14.45 16.55
CA LEU A 237 19.36 -13.19 16.51
C LEU A 237 19.99 -12.14 17.43
N THR A 238 20.20 -10.95 16.89
CA THR A 238 20.58 -9.75 17.67
C THR A 238 19.41 -9.28 18.53
N ALA A 239 19.68 -8.50 19.58
CA ALA A 239 18.61 -7.91 20.40
C ALA A 239 17.66 -7.03 19.56
N ALA A 240 18.20 -6.30 18.58
CA ALA A 240 17.41 -5.50 17.63
C ALA A 240 16.33 -6.33 16.92
N GLN A 241 16.65 -7.58 16.55
CA GLN A 241 15.74 -8.49 15.86
C GLN A 241 14.65 -9.08 16.76
N ILE A 242 14.87 -9.08 18.08
CA ILE A 242 13.84 -9.45 19.07
C ILE A 242 12.88 -8.28 19.29
N PHE A 243 13.40 -7.05 19.27
CA PHE A 243 12.57 -5.84 19.41
C PHE A 243 11.74 -5.52 18.17
N TYR A 244 12.27 -5.79 16.97
CA TYR A 244 11.59 -5.56 15.70
C TYR A 244 10.12 -6.02 15.70
N PRO A 245 9.79 -7.30 16.00
CA PRO A 245 8.39 -7.74 15.99
C PRO A 245 7.56 -7.19 17.15
N CYS A 246 8.18 -6.89 18.29
CA CYS A 246 7.48 -6.23 19.39
C CYS A 246 7.07 -4.82 19.00
N MET A 247 7.93 -4.10 18.27
CA MET A 247 7.65 -2.79 17.69
C MET A 247 6.56 -2.89 16.61
N GLN A 248 6.63 -3.87 15.71
CA GLN A 248 5.64 -4.00 14.64
C GLN A 248 4.24 -4.37 15.17
N CYS A 249 4.14 -5.20 16.20
CA CYS A 249 2.85 -5.43 16.87
C CYS A 249 2.39 -4.17 17.64
N ALA A 250 3.30 -3.38 18.22
CA ALA A 250 2.94 -2.12 18.86
C ALA A 250 2.38 -1.10 17.85
N ASP A 251 2.89 -1.07 16.61
CA ASP A 251 2.43 -0.18 15.54
C ASP A 251 0.93 -0.34 15.27
N ILE A 252 0.40 -1.57 15.30
CA ILE A 252 -1.04 -1.83 15.07
C ILE A 252 -1.91 -1.04 16.06
N PHE A 253 -1.57 -1.11 17.34
CA PHE A 253 -2.29 -0.41 18.40
C PHE A 253 -2.01 1.10 18.38
N PHE A 254 -0.75 1.47 18.15
CA PHE A 254 -0.31 2.86 18.15
C PHE A 254 -0.91 3.68 17.00
N LEU A 255 -1.06 3.05 15.83
CA LEU A 255 -1.72 3.62 14.65
C LEU A 255 -3.24 3.53 14.73
N LYS A 256 -3.78 2.78 15.70
CA LYS A 256 -5.21 2.48 15.86
C LYS A 256 -5.80 1.85 14.59
N ALA A 257 -5.06 0.93 13.99
CA ALA A 257 -5.49 0.24 12.78
C ALA A 257 -6.60 -0.76 13.10
N ASP A 258 -7.64 -0.77 12.27
CA ASP A 258 -8.69 -1.79 12.28
C ASP A 258 -8.36 -2.91 11.29
N ILE A 259 -7.68 -2.57 10.18
CA ILE A 259 -7.25 -3.51 9.14
C ILE A 259 -5.74 -3.41 8.95
N CYS A 260 -5.06 -4.55 9.06
CA CYS A 260 -3.64 -4.68 8.75
C CYS A 260 -3.53 -5.24 7.31
N GLN A 261 -3.25 -4.39 6.32
CA GLN A 261 -3.13 -4.82 4.92
C GLN A 261 -1.66 -5.04 4.59
N LEU A 262 -1.11 -6.20 4.94
CA LEU A 262 0.31 -6.53 4.75
C LEU A 262 0.48 -7.69 3.75
N GLY A 263 1.72 -7.99 3.36
CA GLY A 263 2.03 -9.17 2.55
C GLY A 263 1.85 -10.48 3.33
N MET A 264 1.76 -11.63 2.65
CA MET A 264 1.59 -12.96 3.29
C MET A 264 2.80 -13.41 4.12
N ASP A 265 3.92 -12.73 3.96
CA ASP A 265 5.13 -12.87 4.76
C ASP A 265 5.02 -12.22 6.15
N HIS A 266 3.94 -11.45 6.40
CA HIS A 266 3.67 -10.68 7.62
C HIS A 266 2.61 -11.29 8.54
#